data_AF-A0A842YIF3-F1
#
_entry.id   AF-A0A842YIF3-F1
#
_cell.length_a   1.000
_cell.length_b   1.000
_cell.length_c   1.000
_cell.angle_alpha   90.00
_cell.angle_beta   90.00
_cell.angle_gamma   90.00
#
_symmetry.space_group_name_H-M   'P 1'
#
loop_
_entity.id
_entity.type
_entity.pdbx_description
1 polymer ?
#
loop_
_entity_poly.entity_id
_entity_poly.type
_entity_poly.pdbx_seq_one_letter_code
_entity_poly.pdbx_strand_id
1 'polypeptide(L)'
;FCEDCEKCAKHCPSQAIPYGPRTYEAVCKANNPGFLKWYGDEEACHDYWNEVGSACSVCFRTCSFTKSEGVAHDVVKWFIKHVPQMNKFWVWSDDMLGYGQPHNPETYWLKPFKRT
;
A
#
# COMPACT_ATOMS: atom_id res chain seq x y z
N PHE A 1 -3.11 11.90 4.72
CA PHE A 1 -3.34 10.97 3.59
C PHE A 1 -3.52 9.54 4.06
N CYS A 2 -2.54 8.87 4.70
CA CYS A 2 -2.73 7.49 5.16
C CYS A 2 -3.94 7.34 6.11
N GLU A 3 -4.17 8.33 6.97
CA GLU A 3 -5.35 8.43 7.84
C GLU A 3 -6.71 8.47 7.09
N ASP A 4 -6.72 8.82 5.79
CA ASP A 4 -7.92 8.86 4.94
C ASP A 4 -7.98 7.70 3.92
N CYS A 5 -6.82 7.14 3.55
CA CYS A 5 -6.67 6.28 2.38
C CYS A 5 -6.99 4.82 2.67
N GLU A 6 -6.26 4.23 3.62
CA GLU A 6 -6.38 2.83 4.07
C GLU A 6 -6.30 1.77 2.95
N LYS A 7 -5.86 2.13 1.73
CA LYS A 7 -5.88 1.25 0.56
C LYS A 7 -5.01 0.01 0.74
N CYS A 8 -3.85 0.16 1.37
CA CYS A 8 -2.99 -0.98 1.71
C CYS A 8 -3.66 -1.97 2.68
N ALA A 9 -4.42 -1.49 3.67
CA ALA A 9 -5.18 -2.33 4.59
C ALA A 9 -6.31 -3.07 3.86
N LYS A 10 -7.10 -2.35 3.04
CA LYS A 10 -8.20 -2.93 2.23
C LYS A 10 -7.75 -4.07 1.33
N HIS A 11 -6.57 -3.96 0.72
CA HIS A 11 -6.06 -4.96 -0.22
C HIS A 11 -5.10 -5.97 0.41
N CYS A 12 -4.80 -5.88 1.70
CA CYS A 12 -3.91 -6.83 2.37
C CYS A 12 -4.58 -8.22 2.42
N PRO A 13 -4.01 -9.26 1.79
CA PRO A 13 -4.66 -10.57 1.77
C PRO A 13 -4.70 -11.24 3.16
N SER A 14 -3.73 -10.97 4.02
CA SER A 14 -3.69 -11.48 5.40
C SER A 14 -4.35 -10.54 6.42
N GLN A 15 -4.87 -9.39 5.99
CA GLN A 15 -5.41 -8.34 6.88
C GLN A 15 -4.44 -7.91 7.99
N ALA A 16 -3.13 -7.99 7.74
CA ALA A 16 -2.08 -7.65 8.69
C ALA A 16 -1.92 -6.13 8.93
N ILE A 17 -2.45 -5.27 8.07
CA ILE A 17 -2.31 -3.81 8.19
C ILE A 17 -3.55 -3.24 8.89
N PRO A 18 -3.41 -2.46 9.98
CA PRO A 18 -4.54 -1.97 10.73
C PRO A 18 -5.29 -0.86 9.99
N TYR A 19 -6.57 -0.72 10.30
CA TYR A 19 -7.39 0.45 9.97
C TYR A 19 -7.34 1.47 11.12
N GLY A 20 -7.74 2.71 10.85
CA GLY A 20 -7.90 3.74 11.87
C GLY A 20 -6.60 4.43 12.29
N PRO A 21 -6.54 5.01 13.50
CA PRO A 21 -5.45 5.87 13.91
C PRO A 21 -4.18 5.09 14.30
N ARG A 22 -3.06 5.81 14.32
CA ARG A 22 -1.81 5.31 14.91
C ARG A 22 -1.98 5.08 16.42
N THR A 23 -1.25 4.12 16.95
CA THR A 23 -1.22 3.79 18.38
C THR A 23 0.24 3.72 18.86
N TYR A 24 0.43 3.61 20.17
CA TYR A 24 1.71 3.27 20.82
C TYR A 24 1.81 1.78 21.19
N GLU A 25 0.69 1.05 21.07
CA GLU A 25 0.54 -0.34 21.50
C GLU A 25 0.87 -1.32 20.37
N ALA A 26 1.69 -2.32 20.71
CA ALA A 26 2.00 -3.43 19.82
C ALA A 26 0.80 -4.37 19.65
N VAL A 27 0.65 -4.96 18.46
CA VAL A 27 -0.41 -5.95 18.16
C VAL A 27 0.09 -7.39 18.15
N CYS A 28 1.39 -7.61 17.94
CA CYS A 28 2.02 -8.93 18.00
C CYS A 28 3.42 -8.88 18.64
N LYS A 29 4.04 -10.04 18.90
CA LYS A 29 5.34 -10.12 19.59
C LYS A 29 6.50 -9.60 18.75
N ALA A 30 6.34 -9.63 17.44
CA ALA A 30 7.31 -9.10 16.48
C ALA A 30 7.33 -7.55 16.44
N ASN A 31 6.45 -6.87 17.17
CA ASN A 31 6.44 -5.42 17.25
C ASN A 31 7.32 -4.88 18.41
N ASN A 32 8.02 -3.77 18.16
CA ASN A 32 8.65 -2.96 19.20
C ASN A 32 7.70 -1.82 19.64
N PRO A 33 7.10 -1.87 20.85
CA PRO A 33 6.12 -0.89 21.31
C PRO A 33 6.74 0.47 21.69
N GLY A 34 5.90 1.46 22.00
CA GLY A 34 6.34 2.76 22.53
C GLY A 34 6.56 3.86 21.48
N PHE A 35 6.38 3.55 20.19
CA PHE A 35 6.43 4.52 19.10
C PHE A 35 5.03 4.75 18.51
N LEU A 36 4.68 5.99 18.18
CA LEU A 36 3.40 6.30 17.54
C LEU A 36 3.43 5.90 16.06
N LYS A 37 2.80 4.78 15.71
CA LYS A 37 2.70 4.28 14.33
C LYS A 37 1.48 3.39 14.13
N TRP A 38 1.24 2.98 12.89
CA TRP A 38 0.34 1.88 12.58
C TRP A 38 1.09 0.57 12.81
N TYR A 39 0.74 -0.14 13.87
CA TYR A 39 1.32 -1.45 14.15
C TYR A 39 0.61 -2.51 13.31
N GLY A 40 1.35 -3.13 12.41
CA GLY A 40 0.87 -4.29 11.66
C GLY A 40 1.06 -5.59 12.43
N ASP A 41 0.20 -6.56 12.15
CA ASP A 41 0.39 -7.94 12.56
C ASP A 41 1.44 -8.60 11.64
N GLU A 42 2.71 -8.43 12.04
CA GLU A 42 3.84 -8.95 11.26
C GLU A 42 3.88 -10.49 11.22
N GLU A 43 3.27 -11.16 12.20
CA GLU A 43 3.17 -12.62 12.25
C GLU A 43 2.20 -13.09 11.16
N ALA A 44 0.99 -12.50 11.09
CA ALA A 44 0.02 -12.78 10.02
C ALA A 44 0.55 -12.41 8.62
N CYS A 45 1.32 -11.32 8.51
CA CYS A 45 1.99 -10.95 7.25
C CYS A 45 2.99 -12.04 6.82
N HIS A 46 3.81 -12.51 7.74
CA HIS A 46 4.83 -13.53 7.47
C HIS A 46 4.23 -14.90 7.15
N ASP A 47 3.17 -15.30 7.86
CA ASP A 47 2.46 -16.55 7.59
C ASP A 47 1.94 -16.59 6.15
N TYR A 48 1.38 -15.47 5.66
CA TYR A 48 0.93 -15.39 4.27
C TYR A 48 2.07 -15.50 3.25
N TRP A 49 3.28 -15.04 3.56
CA TRP A 49 4.44 -15.28 2.68
C TRP A 49 4.75 -16.77 2.56
N ASN A 50 4.63 -17.50 3.67
CA ASN A 50 4.82 -18.95 3.69
C ASN A 50 3.72 -19.66 2.89
N GLU A 51 2.47 -19.19 2.97
CA GLU A 51 1.34 -19.73 2.19
C GLU A 51 1.52 -19.54 0.68
N VAL A 52 1.93 -18.34 0.23
CA VAL A 52 2.11 -18.06 -1.20
C VAL A 52 3.47 -18.46 -1.75
N GLY A 53 4.38 -18.95 -0.90
CA GLY A 53 5.72 -19.41 -1.26
C GLY A 53 6.61 -18.32 -1.88
N SER A 54 6.30 -17.04 -1.66
CA SER A 54 7.02 -15.89 -2.23
C SER A 54 6.78 -14.62 -1.41
N ALA A 55 7.43 -13.52 -1.78
CA ALA A 55 7.15 -12.21 -1.18
C ALA A 55 5.79 -11.66 -1.68
N CYS A 56 4.92 -11.24 -0.76
CA CYS A 56 3.57 -10.76 -1.11
C CYS A 56 3.55 -9.37 -1.78
N SER A 57 4.07 -8.33 -1.10
CA SER A 57 4.23 -6.95 -1.59
C SER A 57 2.97 -6.25 -2.16
N VAL A 58 1.76 -6.76 -1.90
CA VAL A 58 0.50 -6.15 -2.39
C VAL A 58 0.30 -4.73 -1.86
N CYS A 59 0.70 -4.47 -0.61
CA CYS A 59 0.64 -3.13 0.00
C CYS A 59 1.46 -2.09 -0.77
N PHE A 60 2.64 -2.47 -1.28
CA PHE A 60 3.46 -1.60 -2.13
C PHE A 60 2.80 -1.37 -3.48
N ARG A 61 2.29 -2.43 -4.13
CA ARG A 61 1.63 -2.32 -5.44
C ARG A 61 0.44 -1.36 -5.41
N THR A 62 -0.39 -1.45 -4.37
CA THR A 62 -1.65 -0.68 -4.29
C THR A 62 -1.47 0.74 -3.75
N CYS A 63 -0.31 1.05 -3.15
CA CYS A 63 -0.06 2.36 -2.57
C CYS A 63 -0.14 3.46 -3.64
N SER A 64 -0.94 4.49 -3.38
CA SER A 64 -1.12 5.63 -4.30
C SER A 64 0.19 6.41 -4.56
N PHE A 65 1.24 6.16 -3.77
CA PHE A 65 2.57 6.76 -3.94
C PHE A 65 3.56 5.91 -4.75
N THR A 66 3.22 4.69 -5.14
CA THR A 66 4.11 3.80 -5.95
C THR A 66 4.03 4.08 -7.45
N LYS A 67 3.20 5.04 -7.86
CA LYS A 67 2.98 5.36 -9.27
C LYS A 67 4.23 5.95 -9.92
N SER A 68 4.34 5.76 -11.23
CA SER A 68 5.40 6.41 -12.02
C SER A 68 5.37 7.92 -11.87
N GLU A 69 6.55 8.53 -11.94
CA GLU A 69 6.71 9.98 -11.94
C GLU A 69 5.94 10.63 -13.11
N GLY A 70 5.50 11.87 -12.90
CA GLY A 70 4.78 12.63 -13.90
C GLY A 70 4.09 13.85 -13.31
N VAL A 71 4.01 14.92 -14.11
CA VAL A 71 3.48 16.22 -13.68
C VAL A 71 2.10 16.11 -13.02
N ALA A 72 1.22 15.25 -13.55
CA ALA A 72 -0.09 15.01 -12.96
C ALA A 72 -0.02 14.49 -11.52
N HIS A 73 0.85 13.51 -11.25
CA HIS A 73 1.04 12.98 -9.90
C HIS A 73 1.76 13.96 -8.98
N ASP A 74 2.64 14.81 -9.51
CA ASP A 74 3.29 15.86 -8.73
C ASP A 74 2.30 16.93 -8.27
N VAL A 75 1.37 17.32 -9.13
CA VAL A 75 0.25 18.20 -8.77
C VAL A 75 -0.62 17.57 -7.69
N VAL A 76 -0.99 16.29 -7.82
CA VAL A 76 -1.78 15.60 -6.77
C VAL A 76 -1.01 15.53 -5.45
N LYS A 77 0.29 15.19 -5.47
CA LYS A 77 1.14 15.21 -4.26
C LYS A 77 1.20 16.60 -3.62
N TRP A 78 1.23 17.66 -4.43
CA TRP A 78 1.15 19.04 -3.94
C TRP A 78 -0.17 19.27 -3.20
N PHE A 79 -1.31 18.85 -3.75
CA PHE A 79 -2.61 18.97 -3.08
C PHE A 79 -2.68 18.12 -1.81
N ILE A 80 -2.20 16.88 -1.82
CA ILE A 80 -2.15 16.03 -0.63
C ILE A 80 -1.37 16.71 0.51
N LYS A 81 -0.27 17.42 0.17
CA LYS A 81 0.56 18.12 1.15
C LYS A 81 -0.09 19.40 1.68
N HIS A 82 -0.76 20.18 0.84
CA HIS A 82 -1.21 21.54 1.20
C HIS A 82 -2.71 21.65 1.47
N VAL A 83 -3.52 20.71 0.98
CA VAL A 83 -4.99 20.72 1.08
C VAL A 83 -5.50 19.34 1.53
N PRO A 84 -5.15 18.89 2.75
CA PRO A 84 -5.47 17.54 3.23
C PRO A 84 -6.97 17.25 3.33
N GLN A 85 -7.83 18.28 3.39
CA GLN A 85 -9.29 18.14 3.36
C GLN A 85 -9.79 17.45 2.09
N MET A 86 -9.00 17.47 1.01
CA MET A 86 -9.31 16.79 -0.25
C MET A 86 -8.77 15.35 -0.32
N ASN A 87 -8.09 14.83 0.70
CA ASN A 87 -7.46 13.50 0.62
C ASN A 87 -8.44 12.40 0.22
N LYS A 88 -9.65 12.38 0.78
CA LYS A 88 -10.68 11.38 0.43
C LYS A 88 -11.08 11.45 -1.04
N PHE A 89 -11.15 12.64 -1.62
CA PHE A 89 -11.38 12.82 -3.05
C PHE A 89 -10.22 12.23 -3.88
N TRP A 90 -8.97 12.49 -3.47
CA TRP A 90 -7.81 11.94 -4.17
C TRP A 90 -7.72 10.42 -4.07
N VAL A 91 -8.06 9.83 -2.92
CA VAL A 91 -8.17 8.38 -2.74
C VAL A 91 -9.24 7.81 -3.66
N TRP A 92 -10.44 8.40 -3.68
CA TRP A 92 -11.50 7.98 -4.59
C TRP A 92 -11.07 8.07 -6.06
N SER A 93 -10.38 9.14 -6.45
CA SER A 93 -9.87 9.30 -7.83
C SER A 93 -8.82 8.24 -8.19
N ASP A 94 -8.00 7.82 -7.21
CA ASP A 94 -7.00 6.77 -7.37
C ASP A 94 -7.65 5.42 -7.72
N ASP A 95 -8.72 5.09 -7.00
CA ASP A 95 -9.51 3.87 -7.24
C ASP A 95 -10.27 3.93 -8.57
N MET A 96 -10.90 5.07 -8.86
CA MET A 96 -11.66 5.27 -10.11
C MET A 96 -10.77 5.12 -11.36
N LEU A 97 -9.52 5.59 -11.31
CA LEU A 97 -8.56 5.46 -12.40
C LEU A 97 -7.93 4.07 -12.51
N GLY A 98 -8.29 3.13 -11.62
CA GLY A 98 -7.82 1.76 -11.66
C GLY A 98 -6.37 1.57 -11.21
N TYR A 99 -5.79 2.50 -10.44
CA TYR A 99 -4.44 2.33 -9.91
C TYR A 99 -4.37 1.22 -8.85
N GLY A 100 -3.28 0.47 -8.85
CA GLY A 100 -2.99 -0.57 -7.85
C GLY A 100 -3.52 -1.98 -8.20
N GLN A 101 -4.18 -2.12 -9.35
CA GLN A 101 -4.70 -3.40 -9.83
C GLN A 101 -3.56 -4.35 -10.23
N PRO A 102 -3.75 -5.68 -10.06
CA PRO A 102 -2.78 -6.66 -10.53
C PRO A 102 -2.65 -6.61 -12.05
N HIS A 103 -1.41 -6.62 -12.55
CA HIS A 103 -1.14 -6.71 -13.99
C HIS A 103 -1.13 -8.18 -14.44
N ASN A 104 -1.48 -8.42 -15.70
CA ASN A 104 -1.45 -9.77 -16.27
C ASN A 104 0.01 -10.31 -16.31
N PRO A 105 0.31 -11.44 -15.63
CA PRO A 105 1.65 -12.05 -15.58
C PRO A 105 2.30 -12.30 -16.93
N GLU A 106 1.50 -12.68 -17.93
CA GLU A 106 2.00 -12.98 -19.28
C GLU A 106 2.63 -11.76 -19.96
N THR A 107 2.20 -10.56 -19.59
CA THR A 107 2.67 -9.31 -20.20
C THR A 107 4.05 -8.87 -19.73
N TYR A 108 4.58 -9.45 -18.65
CA TYR A 108 5.87 -9.07 -18.07
C TYR A 108 6.79 -10.26 -17.76
N TRP A 109 6.31 -11.34 -17.14
CA TRP A 109 7.16 -12.51 -16.81
C TRP A 109 7.51 -13.37 -18.01
N LEU A 110 6.56 -13.57 -18.94
CA LEU A 110 6.74 -14.45 -20.09
C LEU A 110 7.41 -13.76 -21.29
N LYS A 111 7.78 -12.48 -21.17
CA LYS A 111 8.57 -11.80 -22.19
C LYS A 111 10.03 -12.25 -22.07
N PRO A 112 10.66 -12.77 -23.15
CA PRO A 112 12.08 -13.10 -23.12
C PRO A 112 12.88 -11.85 -22.76
N PHE A 113 13.70 -11.94 -21.72
CA PHE A 113 14.54 -10.85 -21.26
C PHE A 113 15.49 -10.40 -22.39
N LYS A 114 15.22 -9.22 -22.98
CA LYS A 114 16.16 -8.59 -23.91
C LYS A 114 17.17 -7.80 -23.10
N ARG A 115 18.39 -8.31 -23.03
CA ARG A 115 19.55 -7.58 -22.52
C ARG A 115 19.86 -6.48 -23.55
N THR A 116 19.46 -5.24 -23.27
CA THR A 116 19.89 -4.05 -24.02
C THR A 116 21.25 -3.60 -23.53
#